data_AF-A0A2E7J437-F1
#
_entry.id   AF-A0A2E7J437-F1
#
_cell.length_a   1.000
_cell.length_b   1.000
_cell.length_c   1.000
_cell.angle_alpha   90.00
_cell.angle_beta   90.00
_cell.angle_gamma   90.00
#
_symmetry.space_group_name_H-M   'P 1'
#
loop_
_entity.id
_entity.type
_entity.pdbx_description
1 polymer ?
#
loop_
_entity_poly.entity_id
_entity_poly.type
_entity_poly.pdbx_seq_one_letter_code
_entity_poly.pdbx_strand_id
1 'polypeptide(L)'
;MTTAEKLNSSLARKLHGYLSKESVAIDSNLDTLVEEYESAVMGLFEWQDAVHSNAENWYSGNIGRRPVYEISSILMVALSMMLPDRRRSGRAIQFAEEVGAGDQVANAHLATMLSNITGLSMPCLLAVREWDDEGYMVSSHTLVEDSGGTLRLSMFGRGVALSLLEEGIELEEEILMLLSPFDDEMA
;
A
#
# COMPACT_ATOMS: atom_id res chain seq x y z
N MET A 1 1.16 15.91 23.01
CA MET A 1 1.21 14.52 22.56
C MET A 1 0.06 13.75 23.19
N THR A 2 -0.97 13.44 22.40
CA THR A 2 -2.15 12.64 22.81
C THR A 2 -1.77 11.19 23.08
N THR A 3 -2.59 10.41 23.78
CA THR A 3 -2.32 8.99 24.02
C THR A 3 -2.14 8.22 22.71
N ALA A 4 -2.99 8.49 21.70
CA ALA A 4 -2.86 7.93 20.35
C ALA A 4 -1.48 8.21 19.74
N GLU A 5 -1.02 9.46 19.78
CA GLU A 5 0.29 9.85 19.25
C GLU A 5 1.45 9.14 19.98
N LYS A 6 1.32 8.94 21.31
CA LYS A 6 2.34 8.22 22.09
C LYS A 6 2.43 6.74 21.67
N LEU A 7 1.29 6.06 21.58
CA LEU A 7 1.23 4.65 21.19
C LEU A 7 1.64 4.46 19.73
N ASN A 8 1.20 5.35 18.83
CA ASN A 8 1.63 5.34 17.44
C ASN A 8 3.15 5.47 17.32
N SER A 9 3.75 6.43 18.03
CA SER A 9 5.21 6.66 18.01
C SER A 9 5.99 5.51 18.63
N SER A 10 5.44 4.86 19.67
CA SER A 10 6.04 3.67 20.25
C SER A 10 6.05 2.51 19.24
N LEU A 11 4.90 2.18 18.64
CA LEU A 11 4.80 1.09 17.68
C LEU A 11 5.67 1.35 16.44
N ALA A 12 5.68 2.58 15.94
CA ALA A 12 6.54 2.99 14.83
C ALA A 12 8.04 2.82 15.17
N ARG A 13 8.45 3.09 16.43
CA ARG A 13 9.84 2.88 16.85
C ARG A 13 10.21 1.40 16.88
N LYS A 14 9.31 0.53 17.34
CA LYS A 14 9.54 -0.92 17.31
C LYS A 14 9.61 -1.44 15.88
N LEU A 15 8.72 -0.96 15.01
CA LEU A 15 8.76 -1.25 13.58
C LEU A 15 10.09 -0.83 12.97
N HIS A 16 10.53 0.41 13.19
CA HIS A 16 11.83 0.91 12.71
C HIS A 16 12.98 -0.02 13.14
N GLY A 17 13.06 -0.36 14.43
CA GLY A 17 14.12 -1.23 14.95
C GLY A 17 14.05 -2.68 14.44
N TYR A 18 12.88 -3.17 14.05
CA TYR A 18 12.74 -4.47 13.40
C TYR A 18 13.25 -4.41 11.95
N LEU A 19 12.82 -3.42 11.18
CA LEU A 19 13.18 -3.26 9.77
C LEU A 19 14.66 -2.92 9.58
N SER A 20 15.26 -2.15 10.51
CA SER A 20 16.66 -1.74 10.44
C SER A 20 17.66 -2.91 10.48
N LYS A 21 17.21 -4.13 10.82
CA LYS A 21 18.05 -5.34 10.78
C LYS A 21 18.55 -5.65 9.36
N GLU A 22 17.77 -5.26 8.34
CA GLU A 22 18.03 -5.56 6.93
C GLU A 22 18.11 -4.28 6.07
N SER A 23 18.46 -3.13 6.66
CA SER A 23 18.51 -1.83 5.95
C SER A 23 19.40 -1.88 4.71
N VAL A 24 20.57 -2.51 4.79
CA VAL A 24 21.49 -2.70 3.66
C VAL A 24 20.86 -3.50 2.53
N ALA A 25 20.10 -4.55 2.84
CA ALA A 25 19.41 -5.36 1.84
C ALA A 25 18.24 -4.60 1.22
N ILE A 26 17.54 -3.77 2.01
CA ILE A 26 16.45 -2.91 1.52
C ILE A 26 17.01 -1.87 0.55
N ASP A 27 18.01 -1.09 0.97
CA ASP A 27 18.67 -0.06 0.16
C ASP A 27 19.14 -0.61 -1.19
N SER A 28 19.94 -1.68 -1.16
CA SER A 28 20.52 -2.28 -2.36
C SER A 28 19.51 -2.83 -3.37
N ASN A 29 18.22 -2.96 -3.01
CA ASN A 29 17.17 -3.48 -3.88
C ASN A 29 16.04 -2.48 -4.16
N LEU A 30 15.88 -1.41 -3.37
CA LEU A 30 14.69 -0.56 -3.38
C LEU A 30 14.42 0.03 -4.77
N ASP A 31 15.39 0.75 -5.32
CA ASP A 31 15.27 1.40 -6.63
C ASP A 31 15.02 0.38 -7.76
N THR A 32 15.75 -0.73 -7.73
CA THR A 32 15.61 -1.77 -8.76
C THR A 32 14.21 -2.37 -8.75
N LEU A 33 13.67 -2.70 -7.57
CA LEU A 33 12.33 -3.28 -7.44
C LEU A 33 11.23 -2.31 -7.86
N VAL A 34 11.39 -1.01 -7.56
CA VAL A 34 10.48 0.04 -8.00
C VAL A 34 10.50 0.18 -9.51
N GLU A 35 11.70 0.24 -10.12
CA GLU A 35 11.87 0.34 -11.57
C GLU A 35 11.31 -0.88 -12.31
N GLU A 36 11.56 -2.08 -11.81
CA GLU A 36 11.04 -3.33 -12.38
C GLU A 36 9.51 -3.37 -12.39
N TYR A 37 8.88 -3.02 -11.25
CA TYR A 37 7.42 -2.95 -11.15
C TYR A 37 6.85 -1.90 -12.10
N GLU A 38 7.43 -0.70 -12.11
CA GLU A 38 6.96 0.38 -12.97
C GLU A 38 7.07 0.04 -14.45
N SER A 39 8.20 -0.53 -14.87
CA SER A 39 8.42 -0.97 -16.25
C SER A 39 7.34 -1.98 -16.69
N ALA A 40 7.06 -2.97 -15.84
CA ALA A 40 6.06 -4.00 -16.12
C ALA A 40 4.64 -3.42 -16.24
N VAL A 41 4.22 -2.59 -15.27
CA VAL A 41 2.85 -2.05 -15.25
C VAL A 41 2.65 -0.99 -16.33
N MET A 42 3.65 -0.14 -16.59
CA MET A 42 3.59 0.86 -17.66
C MET A 42 3.37 0.21 -19.03
N GLY A 43 4.12 -0.85 -19.34
CA GLY A 43 3.95 -1.56 -20.61
C GLY A 43 2.53 -2.12 -20.81
N LEU A 44 1.94 -2.68 -19.75
CA LEU A 44 0.56 -3.16 -19.77
C LEU A 44 -0.46 -2.03 -19.92
N PHE A 45 -0.26 -0.93 -19.19
CA PHE A 45 -1.13 0.23 -19.24
C PHE A 45 -1.15 0.88 -20.62
N GLU A 46 0.02 1.14 -21.22
CA GLU A 46 0.13 1.77 -22.54
C GLU A 46 -0.50 0.90 -23.64
N TRP A 47 -0.29 -0.42 -23.56
CA TRP A 47 -0.93 -1.36 -24.48
C TRP A 47 -2.46 -1.30 -24.36
N GLN A 48 -2.98 -1.28 -23.13
CA GLN A 48 -4.42 -1.23 -22.90
C GLN A 48 -5.04 0.13 -23.25
N ASP A 49 -4.32 1.24 -23.05
CA ASP A 49 -4.78 2.58 -23.43
C ASP A 49 -4.94 2.72 -24.95
N ALA A 50 -4.05 2.09 -25.73
CA ALA A 50 -4.17 2.02 -27.17
C ALA A 50 -5.40 1.19 -27.61
N VAL A 51 -5.66 0.04 -26.97
CA VAL A 51 -6.87 -0.77 -27.22
C VAL A 51 -8.13 0.01 -26.87
N HIS A 52 -8.14 0.69 -25.71
CA HIS A 52 -9.27 1.49 -25.25
C HIS A 52 -9.58 2.64 -26.19
N SER A 53 -8.57 3.40 -26.60
CA SER A 53 -8.73 4.53 -27.51
C SER A 53 -9.22 4.07 -28.89
N ASN A 54 -8.76 2.91 -29.39
CA ASN A 54 -9.26 2.33 -30.63
C ASN A 54 -10.72 1.87 -30.51
N ALA A 55 -11.10 1.25 -29.39
CA ALA A 55 -12.49 0.88 -29.14
C ALA A 55 -13.40 2.12 -29.04
N GLU A 56 -12.97 3.14 -28.31
CA GLU A 56 -13.68 4.42 -28.19
C GLU A 56 -13.94 5.04 -29.57
N ASN A 57 -12.91 5.11 -30.41
CA ASN A 57 -13.01 5.62 -31.78
C ASN A 57 -13.95 4.78 -32.65
N TRP A 58 -13.84 3.45 -32.60
CA TRP A 58 -14.70 2.54 -33.37
C TRP A 58 -16.17 2.66 -33.00
N TYR A 59 -16.46 2.82 -31.70
CA TYR A 59 -17.82 2.93 -31.21
C TYR A 59 -18.35 4.37 -31.16
N SER A 60 -17.55 5.35 -31.58
CA SER A 60 -18.01 6.74 -31.68
C SER A 60 -19.21 6.85 -32.63
N GLY A 61 -20.32 7.41 -32.14
CA GLY A 61 -21.57 7.54 -32.90
C GLY A 61 -22.46 6.29 -32.99
N ASN A 62 -22.05 5.15 -32.41
CA ASN A 62 -22.89 3.94 -32.37
C ASN A 62 -23.84 3.94 -31.16
N ILE A 63 -25.13 3.70 -31.42
CA ILE A 63 -26.16 3.53 -30.38
C ILE A 63 -26.35 2.02 -30.14
N GLY A 64 -26.08 1.54 -28.92
CA GLY A 64 -26.23 0.14 -28.55
C GLY A 64 -25.23 -0.33 -27.50
N ARG A 65 -25.22 -1.64 -27.19
CA ARG A 65 -24.21 -2.26 -26.33
C ARG A 65 -22.83 -2.22 -26.98
N ARG A 66 -21.80 -1.90 -26.20
CA ARG A 66 -20.42 -1.74 -26.69
C ARG A 66 -19.48 -2.60 -25.86
N PRO A 67 -19.60 -3.94 -25.92
CA PRO A 67 -18.95 -4.84 -24.96
C PRO A 67 -17.42 -4.71 -24.96
N VAL A 68 -16.79 -4.49 -26.12
CA VAL A 68 -15.34 -4.31 -26.21
C VAL A 68 -14.91 -3.00 -25.54
N TYR A 69 -15.64 -1.89 -25.77
CA TYR A 69 -15.37 -0.63 -25.08
C TYR A 69 -15.58 -0.76 -23.57
N GLU A 70 -16.71 -1.34 -23.15
CA GLU A 70 -17.07 -1.53 -21.73
C GLU A 70 -16.02 -2.35 -20.97
N ILE A 71 -15.61 -3.50 -21.52
CA ILE A 71 -14.54 -4.33 -20.92
C ILE A 71 -13.22 -3.56 -20.91
N SER A 72 -12.90 -2.88 -22.00
CA SER A 72 -11.67 -2.09 -22.09
C SER A 72 -11.61 -0.98 -21.06
N SER A 73 -12.73 -0.32 -20.75
CA SER A 73 -12.81 0.70 -19.70
C SER A 73 -12.56 0.11 -18.32
N ILE A 74 -13.13 -1.06 -18.01
CA ILE A 74 -12.90 -1.76 -16.73
C ILE A 74 -11.41 -2.06 -16.55
N LEU A 75 -10.75 -2.56 -17.60
CA LEU A 75 -9.32 -2.85 -17.57
C LEU A 75 -8.48 -1.58 -17.41
N MET A 76 -8.89 -0.46 -18.02
CA MET A 76 -8.22 0.83 -17.82
C MET A 76 -8.30 1.29 -16.37
N VAL A 77 -9.45 1.15 -15.71
CA VAL A 77 -9.59 1.45 -14.28
C VAL A 77 -8.65 0.59 -13.46
N ALA A 78 -8.67 -0.73 -13.69
CA ALA A 78 -7.81 -1.67 -12.97
C ALA A 78 -6.32 -1.35 -13.10
N LEU A 79 -5.82 -1.13 -14.32
CA LEU A 79 -4.41 -0.81 -14.56
C LEU A 79 -4.03 0.58 -14.03
N SER A 80 -4.96 1.54 -14.03
CA SER A 80 -4.71 2.87 -13.46
C SER A 80 -4.44 2.83 -11.96
N MET A 81 -5.10 1.92 -11.23
CA MET A 81 -4.83 1.66 -9.80
C MET A 81 -3.48 0.98 -9.54
N MET A 82 -2.92 0.31 -10.54
CA MET A 82 -1.62 -0.35 -10.43
C MET A 82 -0.45 0.62 -10.66
N LEU A 83 -0.66 1.68 -11.44
CA LEU A 83 0.36 2.70 -11.69
C LEU A 83 0.66 3.49 -10.41
N PRO A 84 1.94 3.69 -10.04
CA PRO A 84 2.30 4.63 -9.00
C PRO A 84 1.89 6.06 -9.37
N ASP A 85 1.55 6.87 -8.38
CA ASP A 85 0.97 8.21 -8.57
C ASP A 85 1.80 9.09 -9.53
N ARG A 86 3.13 9.08 -9.35
CA ARG A 86 4.08 9.84 -10.18
C ARG A 86 4.09 9.45 -11.66
N ARG A 87 3.53 8.28 -12.02
CA ARG A 87 3.48 7.74 -13.39
C ARG A 87 2.09 7.86 -14.02
N ARG A 88 1.06 8.27 -13.27
CA ARG A 88 -0.31 8.37 -13.79
C ARG A 88 -0.44 9.54 -14.78
N SER A 89 -0.97 9.26 -15.96
CA SER A 89 -1.39 10.28 -16.94
C SER A 89 -2.83 10.75 -16.66
N GLY A 90 -3.28 11.84 -17.29
CA GLY A 90 -4.56 12.49 -16.96
C GLY A 90 -5.77 11.54 -16.83
N ARG A 91 -5.95 10.60 -17.77
CA ARG A 91 -7.02 9.59 -17.71
C ARG A 91 -6.83 8.60 -16.55
N ALA A 92 -5.59 8.19 -16.28
CA ALA A 92 -5.27 7.29 -15.18
C ALA A 92 -5.51 7.94 -13.81
N ILE A 93 -5.22 9.24 -13.68
CA ILE A 93 -5.52 10.01 -12.46
C ILE A 93 -7.01 9.97 -12.16
N GLN A 94 -7.87 10.25 -13.16
CA GLN A 94 -9.32 10.23 -12.98
C GLN A 94 -9.81 8.87 -12.45
N PHE A 95 -9.37 7.77 -13.07
CA PHE A 95 -9.80 6.44 -12.64
C PHE A 95 -9.25 6.03 -11.27
N ALA A 96 -8.02 6.41 -10.92
CA ALA A 96 -7.41 6.07 -9.63
C ALA A 96 -7.99 6.89 -8.46
N GLU A 97 -8.31 8.17 -8.70
CA GLU A 97 -8.93 9.05 -7.69
C GLU A 97 -10.36 8.63 -7.35
N GLU A 98 -11.17 8.25 -8.35
CA GLU A 98 -12.56 7.80 -8.16
C GLU A 98 -12.68 6.64 -7.15
N VAL A 99 -11.66 5.81 -7.06
CA VAL A 99 -11.62 4.62 -6.20
C VAL A 99 -10.74 4.79 -4.97
N GLY A 100 -10.09 5.94 -4.81
CA GLY A 100 -9.20 6.22 -3.67
C GLY A 100 -8.03 5.24 -3.55
N ALA A 101 -7.52 4.72 -4.67
CA ALA A 101 -6.55 3.62 -4.66
C ALA A 101 -5.21 3.99 -3.99
N GLY A 102 -4.77 5.25 -4.11
CA GLY A 102 -3.42 5.64 -3.74
C GLY A 102 -2.37 4.72 -4.38
N ASP A 103 -1.21 4.54 -3.75
CA ASP A 103 -0.15 3.65 -4.25
C ASP A 103 -0.16 2.27 -3.58
N GLN A 104 -1.32 1.82 -3.09
CA GLN A 104 -1.44 0.61 -2.28
C GLN A 104 -0.97 -0.65 -3.01
N VAL A 105 -1.25 -0.79 -4.31
CA VAL A 105 -0.84 -1.96 -5.10
C VAL A 105 0.67 -1.98 -5.33
N ALA A 106 1.25 -0.83 -5.70
CA ALA A 106 2.68 -0.70 -5.89
C ALA A 106 3.44 -0.97 -4.58
N ASN A 107 2.96 -0.41 -3.47
CA ASN A 107 3.54 -0.62 -2.14
C ASN A 107 3.42 -2.08 -1.69
N ALA A 108 2.29 -2.75 -1.95
CA ALA A 108 2.13 -4.17 -1.64
C ALA A 108 3.07 -5.07 -2.46
N HIS A 109 3.29 -4.74 -3.73
CA HIS A 109 4.27 -5.44 -4.56
C HIS A 109 5.69 -5.27 -4.00
N LEU A 110 6.09 -4.03 -3.73
CA LEU A 110 7.40 -3.73 -3.15
C LEU A 110 7.61 -4.44 -1.81
N ALA A 111 6.63 -4.36 -0.90
CA ALA A 111 6.67 -5.03 0.40
C ALA A 111 6.80 -6.55 0.27
N THR A 112 6.11 -7.16 -0.70
CA THR A 112 6.21 -8.61 -0.97
C THR A 112 7.61 -8.98 -1.46
N MET A 113 8.16 -8.21 -2.39
CA MET A 113 9.50 -8.47 -2.94
C MET A 113 10.59 -8.31 -1.87
N LEU A 114 10.54 -7.21 -1.11
CA LEU A 114 11.46 -6.99 0.01
C LEU A 114 11.31 -8.09 1.07
N SER A 115 10.09 -8.55 1.36
CA SER A 115 9.85 -9.66 2.29
C SER A 115 10.52 -10.94 1.82
N ASN A 116 10.41 -11.27 0.53
CA ASN A 116 11.08 -12.45 -0.05
C ASN A 116 12.61 -12.38 0.00
N ILE A 117 13.18 -11.19 -0.14
CA ILE A 117 14.64 -10.96 -0.15
C ILE A 117 15.20 -10.98 1.28
N THR A 118 14.53 -10.30 2.20
CA THR A 118 15.05 -10.01 3.55
C THR A 118 14.55 -11.01 4.61
N GLY A 119 13.47 -11.72 4.33
CA GLY A 119 12.75 -12.52 5.32
C GLY A 119 11.93 -11.69 6.32
N LEU A 120 11.92 -10.36 6.21
CA LEU A 120 11.10 -9.51 7.07
C LEU A 120 9.62 -9.69 6.75
N SER A 121 8.76 -9.53 7.78
CA SER A 121 7.32 -9.63 7.63
C SER A 121 6.76 -8.60 6.64
N MET A 122 5.95 -9.07 5.68
CA MET A 122 5.30 -8.21 4.68
C MET A 122 4.40 -7.13 5.32
N PRO A 123 3.53 -7.42 6.30
CA PRO A 123 2.80 -6.38 7.04
C PRO A 123 3.66 -5.26 7.62
N CYS A 124 4.86 -5.57 8.12
CA CYS A 124 5.79 -4.57 8.63
C CYS A 124 6.34 -3.68 7.51
N LEU A 125 6.73 -4.27 6.38
CA LEU A 125 7.20 -3.54 5.20
C LEU A 125 6.09 -2.69 4.56
N LEU A 126 4.87 -3.22 4.48
CA LEU A 126 3.70 -2.55 3.91
C LEU A 126 3.27 -1.32 4.73
N ALA A 127 3.58 -1.28 6.01
CA ALA A 127 3.27 -0.14 6.87
C ALA A 127 4.20 1.07 6.65
N VAL A 128 5.31 0.90 5.92
CA VAL A 128 6.26 1.98 5.62
C VAL A 128 5.71 2.90 4.54
N ARG A 129 5.83 4.22 4.77
CA ARG A 129 5.47 5.24 3.78
C ARG A 129 6.67 5.77 3.04
N GLU A 130 7.82 5.84 3.71
CA GLU A 130 9.02 6.47 3.20
C GLU A 130 10.25 5.76 3.73
N TRP A 131 11.17 5.48 2.82
CA TRP A 131 12.51 4.96 3.06
C TRP A 131 13.52 6.08 2.78
N ASP A 132 14.65 6.08 3.46
CA ASP A 132 15.79 6.93 3.10
C ASP A 132 16.76 6.20 2.16
N ASP A 133 17.78 6.94 1.71
CA ASP A 133 18.86 6.45 0.83
C ASP A 133 19.80 5.43 1.51
N GLU A 134 19.53 5.03 2.75
CA GLU A 134 20.26 3.99 3.48
C GLU A 134 19.34 2.79 3.84
N GLY A 135 18.11 2.77 3.30
CA GLY A 135 17.15 1.69 3.50
C GLY A 135 16.50 1.67 4.88
N TYR A 136 16.55 2.76 5.64
CA TYR A 136 15.83 2.89 6.90
C TYR A 136 14.43 3.48 6.68
N MET A 137 13.50 3.02 7.50
CA MET A 137 12.16 3.60 7.55
C MET A 137 12.22 5.01 8.15
N VAL A 138 11.88 6.02 7.35
CA VAL A 138 11.74 7.42 7.76
C VAL A 138 10.38 7.65 8.39
N SER A 139 9.32 7.13 7.76
CA SER A 139 7.95 7.29 8.24
C SER A 139 7.07 6.07 7.92
N SER A 140 6.02 5.89 8.72
CA SER A 140 5.01 4.84 8.54
C SER A 140 3.62 5.44 8.38
N HIS A 141 2.68 4.62 7.89
CA HIS A 141 1.26 4.89 8.01
C HIS A 141 0.87 5.04 9.47
N THR A 142 -0.22 5.76 9.75
CA THR A 142 -0.79 5.79 11.10
C THR A 142 -1.10 4.36 11.54
N LEU A 143 -0.51 3.93 12.64
CA LEU A 143 -0.65 2.59 13.21
C LEU A 143 -1.70 2.58 14.33
N VAL A 144 -1.81 3.68 15.08
CA VAL A 144 -2.82 3.86 16.14
C VAL A 144 -3.65 5.09 15.84
N GLU A 145 -4.97 4.92 15.77
CA GLU A 145 -5.94 5.97 15.49
C GLU A 145 -6.76 6.31 16.73
N ASP A 146 -7.21 7.56 16.81
CA ASP A 146 -8.26 8.01 17.72
C ASP A 146 -9.53 8.25 16.91
N SER A 147 -10.53 7.40 17.10
CA SER A 147 -11.84 7.52 16.47
C SER A 147 -12.85 8.00 17.49
N GLY A 148 -12.94 9.33 17.65
CA GLY A 148 -13.94 9.95 18.53
C GLY A 148 -13.76 9.64 20.01
N GLY A 149 -12.51 9.53 20.48
CA GLY A 149 -12.16 9.19 21.86
C GLY A 149 -11.90 7.70 22.10
N THR A 150 -12.10 6.85 21.09
CA THR A 150 -11.78 5.42 21.15
C THR A 150 -10.50 5.14 20.38
N LEU A 151 -9.50 4.62 21.08
CA LEU A 151 -8.23 4.21 20.48
C LEU A 151 -8.39 2.86 19.78
N ARG A 152 -7.81 2.72 18.60
CA ARG A 152 -7.78 1.46 17.85
C ARG A 152 -6.52 1.34 17.00
N LEU A 153 -6.13 0.11 16.69
CA LEU A 153 -5.12 -0.13 15.66
C LEU A 153 -5.74 0.11 14.29
N SER A 154 -5.03 0.81 13.42
CA SER A 154 -5.38 0.88 12.00
C SER A 154 -5.17 -0.49 11.33
N MET A 155 -5.56 -0.61 10.06
CA MET A 155 -5.24 -1.82 9.29
C MET A 155 -3.73 -2.13 9.25
N PHE A 156 -2.89 -1.10 9.12
CA PHE A 156 -1.43 -1.25 9.14
C PHE A 156 -0.93 -1.57 10.54
N GLY A 157 -1.43 -0.85 11.55
CA GLY A 157 -1.02 -1.05 12.94
C GLY A 157 -1.33 -2.45 13.45
N ARG A 158 -2.48 -3.01 13.07
CA ARG A 158 -2.85 -4.38 13.43
C ARG A 158 -1.92 -5.40 12.79
N GLY A 159 -1.60 -5.23 11.50
CA GLY A 159 -0.64 -6.08 10.80
C GLY A 159 0.74 -6.03 11.44
N VAL A 160 1.25 -4.82 11.71
CA VAL A 160 2.54 -4.61 12.38
C VAL A 160 2.56 -5.26 13.75
N ALA A 161 1.57 -4.99 14.61
CA ALA A 161 1.56 -5.51 15.97
C ALA A 161 1.54 -7.04 16.01
N LEU A 162 0.71 -7.69 15.18
CA LEU A 162 0.69 -9.15 15.09
C LEU A 162 2.02 -9.72 14.59
N SER A 163 2.59 -9.15 13.53
CA SER A 163 3.87 -9.61 12.98
C SER A 163 5.03 -9.42 13.95
N LEU A 164 5.11 -8.28 14.65
CA LEU A 164 6.16 -8.08 15.65
C LEU A 164 6.04 -9.10 16.80
N LEU A 165 4.84 -9.46 17.21
CA LEU A 165 4.64 -10.50 18.23
C LEU A 165 5.05 -11.90 17.74
N GLU A 166 4.74 -12.25 16.49
CA GLU A 166 5.18 -13.49 15.86
C GLU A 166 6.71 -13.59 15.78
N GLU A 167 7.37 -12.45 15.61
CA GLU A 167 8.84 -12.29 15.63
C GLU A 167 9.43 -12.24 17.05
N GLY A 168 8.60 -12.39 18.09
CA GLY A 168 9.02 -12.37 19.49
C GLY A 168 9.41 -10.99 20.02
N ILE A 169 8.98 -9.91 19.36
CA ILE A 169 9.21 -8.53 19.81
C ILE A 169 8.13 -8.15 20.81
N GLU A 170 8.55 -7.84 22.03
CA GLU A 170 7.64 -7.39 23.09
C GLU A 170 6.99 -6.06 22.73
N LEU A 171 5.67 -5.97 22.89
CA LEU A 171 4.88 -4.74 22.73
C LEU A 171 4.40 -4.24 24.10
N GLU A 172 4.14 -2.94 24.21
CA GLU A 172 3.55 -2.34 25.40
C GLU A 172 2.15 -2.92 25.66
N GLU A 173 1.78 -3.06 26.93
CA GLU A 173 0.49 -3.61 27.36
C GLU A 173 -0.68 -2.85 26.73
N GLU A 174 -0.57 -1.53 26.64
CA GLU A 174 -1.60 -0.69 26.01
C GLU A 174 -1.80 -1.01 24.52
N ILE A 175 -0.76 -1.43 23.79
CA ILE A 175 -0.88 -1.87 22.39
C ILE A 175 -1.53 -3.25 22.32
N LEU A 176 -1.16 -4.15 23.23
CA LEU A 176 -1.77 -5.49 23.34
C LEU A 176 -3.27 -5.40 23.65
N MET A 177 -3.68 -4.45 24.48
CA MET A 177 -5.09 -4.18 24.75
C MET A 177 -5.87 -3.79 23.48
N LEU A 178 -5.23 -3.08 22.53
CA LEU A 178 -5.85 -2.70 21.26
C LEU A 178 -5.96 -3.86 20.24
N LEU A 179 -5.23 -4.97 20.47
CA LEU A 179 -5.34 -6.18 19.65
C LEU A 179 -6.51 -7.07 20.06
N SER A 180 -6.98 -6.92 21.30
CA SER A 180 -8.16 -7.64 21.75
C SER A 180 -9.32 -7.28 20.84
N PRO A 181 -10.12 -8.25 20.37
CA PRO A 181 -11.37 -7.90 19.71
C PRO A 181 -12.13 -7.01 20.68
N PHE A 182 -12.41 -5.77 20.28
CA PHE A 182 -13.55 -5.08 20.86
C PHE A 182 -14.72 -6.04 20.64
N ASP A 183 -15.50 -6.30 21.68
CA ASP A 183 -16.74 -7.04 21.54
C ASP A 183 -17.62 -6.30 20.51
N ASP A 184 -17.47 -6.63 19.23
CA ASP A 184 -18.42 -6.30 18.16
C ASP A 184 -19.61 -7.27 18.26
N GLU A 185 -20.08 -7.53 19.48
CA GLU A 185 -21.47 -7.89 19.74
C GLU A 185 -22.22 -6.59 20.04
N MET A 186 -22.96 -6.14 19.02
CA MET A 186 -24.14 -5.26 19.03
C MET A 186 -24.00 -3.93 18.26
N ALA A 187 -24.23 -4.01 16.94
CA ALA A 187 -25.13 -3.10 16.22
C ALA A 187 -25.66 -3.78 14.94
#